data_AF-A0A0S4WNI5-F1
#
_entry.id   AF-A0A0S4WNI5-F1
#
_cell.length_a   1.000
_cell.length_b   1.000
_cell.length_c   1.000
_cell.angle_alpha   90.00
_cell.angle_beta   90.00
_cell.angle_gamma   90.00
#
_symmetry.space_group_name_H-M   'P 1'
#
loop_
_entity.id
_entity.type
_entity.pdbx_description
1 polymer ?
#
loop_
_entity_poly.entity_id
_entity_poly.type
_entity_poly.pdbx_seq_one_letter_code
_entity_poly.pdbx_strand_id
1 'polypeptide(L)'
;MSGKQLYTTNQNLSTTNQNLADTNKSLAETNKNVSATTTNITNLQNTIKNISSGSVGLVQQSAAGKDITVAKDLDGCLLYTSPSPRD
;
A
#
# COMPACT_ATOMS: atom_id res chain seq x y z
N MET A 1 -27.27 -48.95 -8.71
CA MET A 1 -25.85 -48.64 -8.40
C MET A 1 -25.26 -49.80 -7.61
N SER A 2 -24.05 -50.26 -7.93
CA SER A 2 -23.34 -51.28 -7.16
C SER A 2 -22.59 -50.65 -5.96
N GLY A 3 -22.25 -51.46 -4.95
CA GLY A 3 -21.47 -50.99 -3.80
C GLY A 3 -20.11 -50.40 -4.19
N LYS A 4 -19.46 -50.90 -5.26
CA LYS A 4 -18.22 -50.33 -5.82
C LYS A 4 -18.44 -48.91 -6.36
N GLN A 5 -19.55 -48.67 -7.08
CA GLN A 5 -19.87 -47.33 -7.58
C GLN A 5 -20.09 -46.34 -6.42
N LEU A 6 -20.81 -46.76 -5.38
CA LEU A 6 -21.05 -45.93 -4.19
C LEU A 6 -19.75 -45.57 -3.46
N TYR A 7 -18.84 -46.54 -3.28
CA TYR A 7 -17.53 -46.29 -2.68
C TYR A 7 -16.74 -45.23 -3.45
N THR A 8 -16.66 -45.36 -4.79
CA THR A 8 -15.97 -44.37 -5.63
C THR A 8 -16.61 -42.98 -5.50
N THR A 9 -17.94 -42.90 -5.52
CA THR A 9 -18.65 -41.62 -5.32
C THR A 9 -18.30 -40.99 -3.98
N ASN A 10 -18.24 -41.76 -2.90
CA ASN A 10 -17.88 -41.25 -1.57
C ASN A 10 -16.43 -40.74 -1.51
N GLN A 11 -15.49 -41.45 -2.14
CA GLN A 11 -14.09 -40.98 -2.23
C GLN A 11 -13.99 -39.65 -2.99
N ASN A 12 -14.72 -39.53 -4.11
CA ASN A 12 -14.76 -38.29 -4.88
C ASN A 12 -15.37 -37.14 -4.06
N LEU A 13 -16.47 -37.38 -3.35
CA LEU A 13 -17.10 -36.39 -2.48
C LEU A 13 -16.15 -35.92 -1.38
N SER A 14 -15.41 -36.85 -0.75
CA SER A 14 -14.40 -36.51 0.25
C SER A 14 -13.32 -35.60 -0.32
N THR A 15 -12.81 -35.92 -1.51
CA THR A 15 -11.82 -35.08 -2.21
C THR A 15 -12.38 -33.70 -2.56
N THR A 16 -13.61 -33.64 -3.08
CA THR A 16 -14.29 -32.37 -3.38
C THR A 16 -14.45 -31.52 -2.13
N ASN A 17 -14.83 -32.11 -1.00
CA ASN A 17 -14.96 -31.39 0.28
C ASN A 17 -13.60 -30.83 0.75
N GLN A 18 -12.51 -31.59 0.59
CA GLN A 18 -11.18 -31.12 0.92
C GLN A 18 -10.77 -29.93 0.03
N ASN A 19 -10.96 -30.06 -1.29
CA ASN A 19 -10.66 -28.98 -2.24
C ASN A 19 -11.46 -27.71 -1.95
N LEU A 20 -12.74 -27.83 -1.56
CA LEU A 20 -13.58 -26.70 -1.18
C LEU A 20 -13.05 -26.01 0.09
N ALA A 21 -12.65 -26.79 1.10
CA ALA A 21 -12.06 -26.24 2.31
C ALA A 21 -10.77 -25.47 2.02
N ASP A 22 -9.91 -25.99 1.14
CA ASP A 22 -8.66 -25.33 0.77
C ASP A 22 -8.89 -24.09 -0.09
N THR A 23 -9.84 -24.14 -1.03
CA THR A 23 -10.29 -22.96 -1.79
C THR A 23 -10.80 -21.85 -0.87
N ASN A 24 -11.57 -22.20 0.16
CA ASN A 24 -12.07 -21.24 1.15
C ASN A 24 -10.93 -20.57 1.93
N LYS A 25 -9.87 -21.32 2.29
CA LYS A 25 -8.68 -20.75 2.95
C LYS A 25 -7.97 -19.77 2.02
N SER A 26 -7.71 -20.16 0.76
CA SER A 26 -7.05 -19.28 -0.22
C SER A 26 -7.86 -18.02 -0.50
N LEU A 27 -9.19 -18.11 -0.54
CA LEU A 27 -10.07 -16.94 -0.68
C LEU A 27 -9.96 -16.01 0.52
N ALA A 28 -9.94 -16.55 1.74
CA ALA A 28 -9.77 -15.75 2.96
C ALA A 28 -8.42 -15.02 2.99
N GLU A 29 -7.33 -15.69 2.59
CA GLU A 29 -6.00 -15.08 2.47
C GLU A 29 -5.96 -14.00 1.39
N THR A 30 -6.57 -14.26 0.23
CA THR A 30 -6.69 -13.27 -0.85
C THR A 30 -7.42 -12.02 -0.37
N ASN A 31 -8.55 -12.18 0.34
CA ASN A 31 -9.29 -11.06 0.90
C ASN A 31 -8.47 -10.24 1.89
N LYS A 32 -7.67 -10.89 2.74
CA LYS A 32 -6.74 -10.21 3.65
C LYS A 32 -5.70 -9.39 2.89
N ASN A 33 -5.12 -9.95 1.84
CA ASN A 33 -4.11 -9.28 1.01
C ASN A 33 -4.69 -8.08 0.24
N VAL A 34 -5.91 -8.21 -0.30
CA VAL A 34 -6.62 -7.12 -0.98
C VAL A 34 -6.90 -5.97 0.00
N SER A 35 -7.35 -6.28 1.21
CA SER A 35 -7.58 -5.27 2.25
C SER A 35 -6.28 -4.54 2.63
N ALA A 36 -5.19 -5.27 2.88
CA ALA A 36 -3.89 -4.67 3.17
C ALA A 36 -3.39 -3.78 2.02
N THR A 37 -3.53 -4.23 0.78
CA THR A 37 -3.18 -3.46 -0.42
C THR A 37 -3.98 -2.17 -0.52
N THR A 38 -5.28 -2.22 -0.24
CA THR A 38 -6.17 -1.05 -0.25
C THR A 38 -5.70 -0.01 0.77
N THR A 39 -5.38 -0.43 1.99
CA THR A 39 -4.81 0.46 3.03
C THR A 39 -3.50 1.09 2.60
N ASN A 40 -2.59 0.29 2.02
CA ASN A 40 -1.30 0.80 1.54
C ASN A 40 -1.48 1.85 0.42
N ILE A 41 -2.41 1.62 -0.50
CA ILE A 41 -2.74 2.59 -1.57
C ILE A 41 -3.26 3.90 -0.97
N THR A 42 -4.17 3.85 -0.01
CA THR A 42 -4.66 5.06 0.68
C THR A 42 -3.53 5.83 1.37
N ASN A 43 -2.62 5.12 2.04
CA ASN A 43 -1.45 5.75 2.67
C ASN A 43 -0.53 6.42 1.65
N LEU A 44 -0.25 5.75 0.52
CA LEU A 44 0.55 6.32 -0.57
C LEU A 44 -0.11 7.55 -1.19
N GLN A 45 -1.42 7.51 -1.43
CA GLN A 45 -2.17 8.66 -1.94
C GLN A 45 -2.08 9.87 -0.99
N ASN A 46 -2.15 9.65 0.32
CA ASN A 46 -1.98 10.71 1.31
C ASN A 46 -0.56 11.30 1.28
N THR A 47 0.47 10.44 1.21
CA THR A 47 1.86 10.88 1.06
C THR A 47 2.06 11.70 -0.21
N ILE A 48 1.53 11.23 -1.34
CA ILE A 48 1.61 11.95 -2.63
C ILE A 48 0.90 13.30 -2.52
N LYS A 49 -0.30 13.36 -1.93
CA LYS A 49 -1.03 14.62 -1.72
C LYS A 49 -0.22 15.62 -0.90
N ASN A 50 0.44 15.16 0.16
CA ASN A 50 1.28 16.02 1.01
C ASN A 50 2.50 16.55 0.26
N ILE A 51 3.13 15.71 -0.58
CA ILE A 51 4.25 16.11 -1.44
C ILE A 51 3.78 17.11 -2.50
N SER A 52 2.71 16.80 -3.23
CA SER A 52 2.18 17.67 -4.30
C SER A 52 1.67 19.01 -3.79
N SER A 53 1.21 19.08 -2.54
CA SER A 53 0.82 20.34 -1.90
C SER A 53 2.01 21.14 -1.36
N GLY A 54 3.24 20.62 -1.43
CA GLY A 54 4.42 21.27 -0.87
C GLY A 54 4.42 21.35 0.65
N SER A 55 3.58 20.58 1.34
CA SER A 55 3.42 20.64 2.80
C SER A 55 4.40 19.74 3.56
N VAL A 56 5.12 18.85 2.88
CA VAL A 56 6.13 17.96 3.47
C VAL A 56 7.36 17.86 2.55
N GLY A 57 8.51 17.55 3.12
CA GLY A 57 9.79 17.41 2.42
C GLY A 57 10.82 18.45 2.86
N LEU A 58 11.96 18.49 2.16
CA LEU A 58 13.04 19.45 2.48
C LEU A 58 12.67 20.88 2.09
N VAL A 59 11.88 21.08 1.04
CA VAL A 59 11.39 22.39 0.61
C VAL A 59 9.89 22.40 0.82
N GLN A 60 9.38 23.34 1.60
CA GLN A 60 7.96 23.39 1.96
C GLN A 60 7.37 24.78 1.74
N GLN A 61 6.15 24.81 1.21
CA GLN A 61 5.28 25.97 1.14
C GLN A 61 3.88 25.54 1.58
N SER A 62 3.49 25.90 2.80
CA SER A 62 2.26 25.39 3.42
C SER A 62 0.97 25.87 2.77
N ALA A 63 1.01 26.98 2.02
CA ALA A 63 -0.09 27.48 1.20
C ALA A 63 0.43 28.44 0.11
N ALA A 64 -0.36 28.62 -0.95
CA ALA A 64 -0.02 29.57 -2.01
C ALA A 64 0.23 30.98 -1.45
N GLY A 65 1.33 31.61 -1.85
CA GLY A 65 1.74 32.94 -1.40
C GLY A 65 2.40 32.98 -0.01
N LYS A 66 2.60 31.84 0.67
CA LYS A 66 3.45 31.76 1.87
C LYS A 66 4.92 31.61 1.51
N ASP A 67 5.79 31.89 2.46
CA ASP A 67 7.22 31.70 2.30
C ASP A 67 7.57 30.24 2.02
N ILE A 68 8.59 30.06 1.18
CA ILE A 68 9.22 28.77 0.97
C ILE A 68 10.26 28.59 2.07
N THR A 69 10.14 27.50 2.82
CA THR A 69 11.11 27.12 3.85
C THR A 69 11.94 25.94 3.38
N VAL A 70 13.21 25.90 3.79
CA VAL A 70 14.12 24.79 3.49
C VAL A 70 14.58 24.16 4.80
N ALA A 71 14.36 22.86 4.95
CA ALA A 71 14.77 22.04 6.09
C ALA A 71 14.35 22.60 7.46
N LYS A 72 13.22 23.32 7.56
CA LYS A 72 12.79 24.03 8.78
C LYS A 72 12.63 23.14 10.03
N ASP A 73 12.40 21.85 9.84
CA ASP A 73 12.18 20.88 10.92
C ASP A 73 13.44 20.02 11.20
N LEU A 74 14.56 20.30 10.52
CA LEU A 74 15.82 19.59 10.71
C LEU A 74 16.87 20.52 11.32
N ASP A 75 17.62 20.01 12.29
CA ASP A 75 18.76 20.73 12.87
C ASP A 75 19.94 20.80 11.87
N GLY A 76 20.66 21.92 11.88
CA GLY A 76 21.84 22.12 11.04
C GLY A 76 21.50 22.33 9.56
N CYS A 77 21.02 23.53 9.20
CA CYS A 77 20.78 23.89 7.81
C CYS A 77 21.96 24.69 7.24
N LEU A 78 22.81 24.05 6.43
CA LEU A 78 23.82 24.73 5.62
C LEU A 78 23.32 24.82 4.18
N LEU A 79 22.66 25.94 3.85
CA LEU A 79 22.12 26.20 2.52
C LEU A 79 23.25 26.73 1.61
N TYR A 80 23.78 25.88 0.73
CA TYR A 80 24.69 26.31 -0.33
C TYR A 80 23.90 27.00 -1.44
N THR A 81 23.70 28.31 -1.31
CA THR A 81 23.37 29.15 -2.46
C THR A 81 24.68 29.48 -3.16
N SER A 82 24.83 29.12 -4.44
CA SER A 82 25.95 29.60 -5.24
C SER A 82 26.04 31.13 -5.11
N PRO A 83 27.23 31.72 -4.94
CA PRO A 83 27.35 33.17 -4.84
C PRO A 83 26.73 33.82 -6.07
N SER A 84 25.86 34.81 -5.87
CA SER A 84 25.35 35.63 -6.97
C SER A 84 26.55 36.18 -7.75
N PRO A 85 26.58 36.11 -9.10
CA PRO A 85 27.49 36.94 -9.87
C PRO A 85 27.24 38.36 -9.40
N ARG A 86 28.24 38.98 -8.75
CA ARG A 86 28.14 40.36 -8.32
C ARG A 86 28.19 41.25 -9.56
N ASP A 87 27.35 42.28 -9.56
CA ASP A 87 27.50 43.48 -10.38
C ASP A 87 28.95 44.03 -10.30
#